data_AF-A0A8T5MIL4-F1
#
_entry.id   AF-A0A8T5MIL4-F1
#
_cell.length_a   1.000
_cell.length_b   1.000
_cell.length_c   1.000
_cell.angle_alpha   90.00
_cell.angle_beta   90.00
_cell.angle_gamma   90.00
#
_symmetry.space_group_name_H-M   'P 1'
#
loop_
_entity.id
_entity.type
_entity.pdbx_description
1 polymer ?
#
loop_
_entity_poly.entity_id
_entity_poly.type
_entity_poly.pdbx_seq_one_letter_code
_entity_poly.pdbx_strand_id
1 'polypeptide(L)'
;MNRRNLIRIITLLLFLLLSIYFVENPVFKDSELSKQDGESVPLYFFEVTGKSGDGYIVREGTSKKEIEVVTDAQLEIGGIASFYGTVESGRLIVQKHHLHTHPGTRVYLSIFGLTAFLVLMTRRETFA
;
A
#
# COMPACT_ATOMS: atom_id res chain seq x y z
N MET A 1 12.66 -37.07 7.60
CA MET A 1 13.31 -35.81 8.00
C MET A 1 13.76 -35.92 9.46
N ASN A 2 15.03 -35.65 9.78
CA ASN A 2 15.57 -35.87 11.12
C ASN A 2 14.99 -34.86 12.14
N ARG A 3 14.66 -35.29 13.37
CA ARG A 3 13.98 -34.47 14.40
C ARG A 3 14.74 -33.15 14.69
N ARG A 4 16.07 -33.17 14.59
CA ARG A 4 16.93 -31.97 14.70
C ARG A 4 16.72 -30.95 13.58
N ASN A 5 16.42 -31.40 12.37
CA ASN A 5 16.20 -30.51 11.23
C ASN A 5 14.82 -29.85 11.33
N LEU A 6 13.80 -30.59 11.81
CA LEU A 6 12.47 -30.05 12.04
C LEU A 6 12.49 -28.90 13.09
N ILE A 7 13.21 -29.09 14.20
CA ILE A 7 13.33 -28.07 15.24
C ILE A 7 13.99 -26.80 14.70
N ARG A 8 15.09 -26.94 13.94
CA ARG A 8 15.79 -25.78 13.34
C ARG A 8 14.91 -24.98 12.40
N ILE A 9 14.11 -25.65 11.57
CA ILE A 9 13.17 -24.99 10.65
C ILE A 9 12.10 -24.21 11.42
N ILE A 10 11.53 -24.81 12.47
CA ILE A 10 10.50 -24.15 13.29
C ILE A 10 11.07 -22.92 14.01
N THR A 11 12.29 -23.01 14.56
CA THR A 11 12.93 -21.88 15.24
C THR A 11 13.24 -20.74 14.27
N LEU A 12 13.74 -21.04 13.06
CA LEU A 12 13.97 -20.02 12.03
C LEU A 12 12.67 -19.35 11.59
N LEU A 13 11.60 -20.13 11.42
CA LEU A 13 10.28 -19.61 11.06
C LEU A 13 9.73 -18.67 12.14
N LEU A 14 9.86 -19.05 13.42
CA LEU A 14 9.47 -18.19 14.55
C LEU A 14 10.27 -16.89 14.59
N PHE A 15 11.58 -16.96 14.37
CA PHE A 15 12.43 -15.78 14.35
C PHE A 15 12.09 -14.84 13.19
N LEU A 16 11.79 -15.40 12.01
CA LEU A 16 11.31 -14.65 10.85
C LEU A 16 9.97 -13.96 11.16
N LEU A 17 9.00 -14.68 11.72
CA LEU A 17 7.70 -14.12 12.09
C LEU A 17 7.84 -13.01 13.15
N LEU A 18 8.73 -13.18 14.13
CA LEU A 18 9.08 -12.14 15.10
C LEU A 18 9.70 -10.92 14.42
N SER A 19 10.64 -11.12 13.49
CA SER A 19 11.24 -9.99 12.78
C SER A 19 10.22 -9.23 11.93
N ILE A 20 9.27 -9.92 11.29
CA ILE A 20 8.19 -9.28 10.53
C ILE A 20 7.23 -8.52 11.45
N TYR A 21 6.96 -9.05 12.65
CA TYR A 21 6.15 -8.36 13.67
C TYR A 21 6.84 -7.11 14.23
N PHE A 22 8.17 -7.14 14.39
CA PHE A 22 8.97 -6.02 14.87
C PHE A 22 9.34 -5.00 13.78
N VAL A 23 9.22 -5.37 12.51
CA VAL A 23 9.18 -4.39 11.42
C VAL A 23 7.81 -3.70 11.49
N GLU A 24 7.67 -2.81 12.48
CA GLU A 24 6.74 -1.72 12.37
C GLU A 24 7.18 -0.93 11.14
N ASN A 25 6.50 -1.17 10.00
CA ASN A 25 6.46 -0.16 8.97
C ASN A 25 5.90 1.07 9.66
N PRO A 26 6.60 2.22 9.71
CA PRO A 26 6.01 3.44 10.17
C PRO A 26 4.92 3.82 9.17
N VAL A 27 3.73 3.27 9.37
CA VAL A 27 2.50 3.76 8.79
C VAL A 27 2.26 5.04 9.55
N PHE A 28 2.72 6.15 8.97
CA PHE A 28 2.60 7.48 9.55
C PHE A 28 1.14 7.73 9.89
N LYS A 29 0.84 7.78 11.19
CA LYS A 29 -0.49 8.16 11.67
C LYS A 29 -0.55 9.68 11.62
N ASP A 30 -1.53 10.21 10.87
CA ASP A 30 -1.90 11.62 10.63
C ASP A 30 -1.69 12.66 11.75
N SER A 31 -1.48 12.28 13.01
CA SER A 31 -1.29 13.21 14.14
C SER A 31 0.05 13.95 14.16
N GLU A 32 0.91 13.77 13.15
CA GLU A 32 2.29 14.25 13.20
C GLU A 32 2.71 15.19 12.08
N LEU A 33 1.94 15.37 11.00
CA LEU A 33 2.34 16.30 9.92
C LEU A 33 2.59 17.72 10.45
N SER A 34 1.70 18.24 11.30
CA SER A 34 1.91 19.55 11.95
C SER A 34 3.12 19.60 12.90
N LYS A 35 3.64 18.45 13.34
CA LYS A 35 4.84 18.33 14.19
C LYS A 35 6.12 18.11 13.39
N GLN A 36 6.00 17.85 12.10
CA GLN A 36 7.08 17.50 11.17
C GLN A 36 7.35 18.65 10.19
N ASP A 37 7.03 19.88 10.58
CA ASP A 37 7.27 21.06 9.75
C ASP A 37 8.76 21.18 9.40
N GLY A 38 9.06 21.29 8.10
CA GLY A 38 10.41 21.26 7.56
C GLY A 38 11.01 19.87 7.32
N GLU A 39 10.34 18.78 7.72
CA GLU A 39 10.81 17.42 7.46
C GLU A 39 10.32 16.89 6.12
N SER A 40 11.11 16.00 5.51
CA SER A 40 10.74 15.31 4.28
C SER A 40 10.10 13.96 4.60
N VAL A 41 8.84 13.81 4.23
CA VAL A 41 8.00 12.69 4.65
C VAL A 41 7.39 11.96 3.44
N PRO A 42 7.32 10.62 3.49
CA PRO A 42 6.56 9.84 2.53
C PRO A 42 5.12 9.60 3.00
N LEU A 43 4.15 9.79 2.10
CA LEU A 43 2.75 9.41 2.27
C LEU A 43 2.42 8.29 1.27
N TYR A 44 1.83 7.18 1.72
CA TYR A 44 1.58 6.02 0.88
C TYR A 44 0.08 5.72 0.72
N PHE A 45 -0.36 5.48 -0.52
CA PHE A 45 -1.71 5.01 -0.86
C PHE A 45 -2.87 5.90 -0.36
N PHE A 46 -2.75 7.21 -0.59
CA PHE A 46 -3.79 8.18 -0.28
C PHE A 46 -4.76 8.35 -1.47
N GLU A 47 -6.05 8.40 -1.18
CA GLU A 47 -7.11 8.72 -2.15
C GLU A 47 -7.19 10.24 -2.33
N VAL A 48 -7.26 10.70 -3.57
CA VAL A 48 -7.48 12.11 -3.91
C VAL A 48 -8.98 12.41 -3.78
N THR A 49 -9.40 13.12 -2.73
CA THR A 49 -10.83 13.38 -2.47
C THR A 49 -11.32 14.68 -3.09
N GLY A 50 -10.42 15.63 -3.36
CA GLY A 50 -10.79 16.92 -3.92
C GLY A 50 -9.61 17.80 -4.30
N LYS A 51 -9.91 19.04 -4.70
CA LYS A 51 -8.94 20.07 -5.05
C LYS A 51 -9.05 21.23 -4.08
N SER A 52 -7.92 21.78 -3.64
CA SER A 52 -7.85 22.94 -2.74
C SER A 52 -6.79 23.91 -3.25
N GLY A 53 -7.23 25.08 -3.73
CA GLY A 53 -6.33 26.09 -4.29
C GLY A 53 -5.37 25.52 -5.33
N ASP A 54 -4.08 25.58 -5.00
CA ASP A 54 -2.96 25.13 -5.84
C ASP A 54 -2.60 23.64 -5.64
N GLY A 55 -3.34 22.93 -4.78
CA GLY A 55 -3.08 21.53 -4.45
C GLY A 55 -4.33 20.65 -4.48
N TYR A 56 -4.19 19.47 -3.89
CA TYR A 56 -5.25 18.47 -3.76
C TYR A 56 -5.46 18.12 -2.30
N ILE A 57 -6.69 17.72 -2.00
CA ILE A 57 -7.04 17.13 -0.72
C ILE A 57 -6.96 15.62 -0.88
N VAL A 58 -6.22 14.97 0.02
CA VAL A 58 -6.01 13.54 0.01
C VAL A 58 -6.33 12.90 1.36
N ARG A 59 -6.71 11.62 1.34
CA ARG A 59 -7.20 10.89 2.50
C ARG A 59 -6.68 9.46 2.54
N GLU A 60 -6.24 9.02 3.70
CA GLU A 60 -5.83 7.63 3.90
C GLU A 60 -7.05 6.72 4.06
N GLY A 61 -7.36 5.90 3.05
CA GLY A 61 -8.41 4.88 3.11
C GLY A 61 -9.75 5.40 3.67
N THR A 62 -10.22 4.81 4.76
CA THR A 62 -11.48 5.18 5.44
C THR A 62 -11.29 6.20 6.57
N SER A 63 -10.09 6.79 6.70
CA SER A 63 -9.85 7.86 7.67
C SER A 63 -10.82 9.02 7.40
N LYS A 64 -11.23 9.75 8.45
CA LYS A 64 -12.00 11.00 8.28
C LYS A 64 -11.10 12.22 8.11
N LYS A 65 -9.78 12.03 8.21
CA LYS A 65 -8.81 13.12 8.16
C LYS A 65 -8.33 13.32 6.73
N GLU A 66 -8.21 14.58 6.37
CA GLU A 66 -7.81 15.03 5.06
C GLU A 66 -6.52 15.85 5.18
N ILE A 67 -5.61 15.64 4.24
CA ILE A 67 -4.32 16.34 4.14
C ILE A 67 -4.31 17.10 2.84
N GLU A 68 -3.80 18.32 2.88
CA GLU A 68 -3.54 19.11 1.68
C GLU A 68 -2.13 18.80 1.15
N VAL A 69 -2.06 18.37 -0.10
CA VAL A 69 -0.83 18.16 -0.86
C VAL A 69 -0.73 19.18 -1.98
N VAL A 70 0.35 19.96 -1.99
CA VAL A 70 0.65 20.93 -3.03
C VAL A 70 1.54 20.27 -4.07
N THR A 71 1.06 20.18 -5.31
CA THR A 71 1.78 19.51 -6.40
C THR A 71 1.38 20.12 -7.74
N ASP A 72 2.34 20.29 -8.65
CA ASP A 72 2.09 20.71 -10.02
C ASP A 72 1.51 19.58 -10.90
N ALA A 73 1.54 18.36 -10.39
CA ALA A 73 1.01 17.20 -11.09
C ALA A 73 -0.51 17.23 -11.20
N GLN A 74 -1.04 16.82 -12.35
CA GLN A 74 -2.47 16.60 -12.49
C GLN A 74 -2.85 15.27 -11.85
N LEU A 75 -3.67 15.33 -10.80
CA LEU A 75 -4.20 14.16 -10.11
C LEU A 75 -5.68 14.01 -10.42
N GLU A 76 -6.12 12.77 -10.60
CA GLU A 76 -7.53 12.44 -10.80
C GLU A 76 -8.23 12.29 -9.45
N ILE A 77 -9.41 12.92 -9.29
CA ILE A 77 -10.25 12.75 -8.10
C ILE A 77 -10.77 11.31 -8.05
N GLY A 78 -10.63 10.65 -6.90
CA GLY A 78 -10.86 9.22 -6.70
C GLY A 78 -9.65 8.34 -7.04
N GLY A 79 -8.58 8.92 -7.58
CA GLY A 79 -7.32 8.22 -7.81
C GLY A 79 -6.58 7.94 -6.49
N ILE A 80 -5.78 6.88 -6.48
CA ILE A 80 -4.90 6.54 -5.36
C ILE A 80 -3.47 6.92 -5.73
N ALA A 81 -2.77 7.61 -4.83
CA ALA A 81 -1.42 8.09 -5.05
C ALA A 81 -0.54 7.95 -3.81
N SER A 82 0.76 7.80 -4.01
CA SER A 82 1.77 7.98 -2.97
C SER A 82 2.56 9.25 -3.25
N PHE A 83 2.94 9.97 -2.20
CA PHE A 83 3.65 11.24 -2.27
C PHE A 83 4.94 11.18 -1.45
N TYR A 84 5.93 11.94 -1.87
CA TYR A 84 7.11 12.24 -1.10
C TYR A 84 7.38 13.73 -1.23
N GLY A 85 7.53 14.41 -0.11
CA GLY A 85 7.61 15.86 -0.09
C GLY A 85 8.06 16.40 1.25
N THR A 86 8.14 17.72 1.36
CA THR A 86 8.49 18.43 2.59
C THR A 86 7.24 19.03 3.20
N VAL A 87 7.08 18.93 4.52
CA VAL A 87 5.93 19.53 5.20
C VAL A 87 6.19 21.01 5.43
N GLU A 88 5.24 21.86 5.03
CA GLU A 88 5.27 23.30 5.27
C GLU A 88 3.89 23.79 5.75
N SER A 89 3.85 24.35 6.96
CA SER A 89 2.63 24.86 7.60
C SER A 89 1.50 23.83 7.64
N GLY A 90 1.82 22.56 7.87
CA GLY A 90 0.86 21.45 7.92
C GLY A 90 0.36 20.94 6.57
N ARG A 91 0.97 21.38 5.46
CA ARG A 91 0.70 20.93 4.09
C ARG A 91 1.91 20.20 3.55
N LEU A 92 1.72 19.22 2.68
CA LEU A 92 2.84 18.51 2.06
C LEU A 92 3.17 19.13 0.69
N ILE A 93 4.36 19.71 0.56
CA ILE A 93 4.89 20.21 -0.70
C ILE A 93 5.55 19.06 -1.44
N VAL A 94 4.89 18.55 -2.48
CA VAL A 94 5.25 17.32 -3.16
C VAL A 94 6.46 17.52 -4.07
N GLN A 95 7.49 16.70 -3.88
CA GLN A 95 8.66 16.63 -4.76
C GLN A 95 8.55 15.47 -5.75
N LYS A 96 7.96 14.36 -5.31
CA LYS A 96 7.74 13.15 -6.12
C LYS A 96 6.38 12.55 -5.79
N HIS A 97 5.72 12.03 -6.81
CA HIS A 97 4.46 11.32 -6.64
C HIS A 97 4.46 10.04 -7.49
N HIS A 98 3.64 9.08 -7.10
CA HIS A 98 3.39 7.85 -7.82
C HIS A 98 1.90 7.57 -7.84
N LEU A 99 1.32 7.49 -9.03
CA LEU A 99 -0.09 7.14 -9.22
C LEU A 99 -0.26 5.63 -9.22
N HIS A 100 -1.08 5.12 -8.31
CA HIS A 100 -1.48 3.72 -8.30
C HIS A 100 -2.65 3.54 -9.24
N THR A 101 -2.33 3.40 -10.52
CA THR A 101 -3.31 2.92 -11.49
C THR A 101 -3.37 1.40 -11.37
N HIS A 102 -4.51 0.86 -10.94
CA HIS A 102 -4.79 -0.55 -11.09
C HIS A 102 -5.50 -0.74 -12.43
N PRO A 103 -4.79 -1.09 -13.52
CA PRO A 103 -5.44 -1.49 -14.76
C PRO A 103 -6.22 -2.77 -14.51
N GLY A 104 -7.50 -2.62 -14.15
CA GLY A 104 -8.46 -3.71 -13.99
C GLY A 104 -8.07 -4.74 -12.92
N THR A 105 -8.53 -4.54 -11.69
CA THR A 105 -8.71 -5.58 -10.66
C THR A 105 -9.51 -6.82 -11.11
N ARG A 106 -10.02 -6.83 -12.35
CA ARG A 106 -10.56 -8.03 -13.04
C ARG A 106 -9.50 -9.11 -13.29
N VAL A 107 -8.21 -8.77 -13.39
CA VAL A 107 -7.17 -9.76 -13.73
C VAL A 107 -6.80 -10.64 -12.53
N TYR A 108 -6.77 -10.12 -11.30
CA TYR A 108 -6.40 -10.91 -10.12
C TYR A 108 -7.43 -12.00 -9.78
N LEU A 109 -8.72 -11.76 -10.02
CA LEU A 109 -9.75 -12.80 -9.85
C LEU A 109 -9.63 -13.90 -10.92
N SER A 110 -9.07 -13.58 -12.08
CA SER A 110 -8.93 -14.53 -13.19
C SER A 110 -7.86 -15.62 -12.93
N ILE A 111 -6.85 -15.37 -12.09
CA ILE A 111 -5.81 -16.36 -11.79
C ILE A 111 -6.36 -17.50 -10.92
N PHE A 112 -7.10 -17.19 -9.86
CA PHE A 112 -7.76 -18.22 -9.04
C PHE A 112 -8.84 -18.96 -9.82
N GLY A 113 -9.62 -18.24 -10.65
CA GLY A 113 -10.61 -18.84 -11.54
C GLY A 113 -10.00 -19.78 -12.59
N LEU A 114 -8.92 -19.35 -13.25
CA LEU A 114 -8.17 -20.15 -14.22
C LEU A 114 -7.53 -21.37 -13.58
N THR A 115 -6.94 -21.21 -12.39
CA THR A 115 -6.36 -22.33 -11.63
C THR A 115 -7.44 -23.36 -11.27
N ALA A 116 -8.61 -22.92 -10.78
CA ALA A 116 -9.73 -23.81 -10.48
C ALA A 116 -10.25 -24.52 -11.74
N PHE A 117 -10.38 -23.81 -12.85
CA PHE A 117 -10.81 -24.36 -14.14
C PHE A 117 -9.83 -25.43 -14.66
N LEU A 118 -8.52 -25.15 -14.66
CA LEU A 118 -7.49 -26.11 -15.10
C LEU A 118 -7.44 -27.35 -14.22
N VAL A 119 -7.63 -27.22 -12.90
CA VAL A 119 -7.70 -28.36 -11.98
C VAL A 119 -8.94 -29.23 -12.24
N LEU A 120 -10.09 -28.60 -12.54
CA LEU A 120 -11.30 -29.33 -12.89
C LEU A 120 -11.19 -30.06 -14.23
N MET A 121 -10.57 -29.44 -15.24
CA MET A 121 -10.41 -30.03 -16.57
C MET A 121 -9.39 -31.18 -16.57
N THR A 122 -8.27 -31.05 -15.86
CA THR A 122 -7.23 -32.11 -15.79
C THR A 122 -7.64 -33.30 -14.93
N ARG A 123 -8.56 -33.13 -13.96
CA ARG A 123 -9.16 -34.25 -13.22
C ARG A 123 -10.06 -35.15 -14.07
N ARG A 124 -10.55 -34.68 -15.22
CA ARG A 124 -11.45 -35.47 -16.08
C ARG A 124 -10.71 -36.53 -16.90
N GLU A 125 -9.41 -36.39 -17.10
CA GLU A 125 -8.58 -37.37 -17.83
C GLU A 125 -8.07 -38.51 -16.92
N THR A 126 -8.27 -38.43 -15.60
CA THR A 126 -7.81 -39.46 -14.66
C THR A 126 -8.87 -40.53 -14.33
N PHE A 127 -10.06 -40.45 -14.94
CA PHE A 127 -11.17 -41.39 -14.73
C PHE A 127 -11.76 -41.97 -16.03
N ALA A 128 -10.98 -41.97 -17.12
CA ALA A 128 -11.31 -42.69 -18.36
C ALA A 128 -10.37 -43.90 -18.52
#